data_AF-A0AAC9YA86-F1
#
_entry.id   AF-A0AAC9YA86-F1
#
_cell.length_a   1.000
_cell.length_b   1.000
_cell.length_c   1.000
_cell.angle_alpha   90.00
_cell.angle_beta   90.00
_cell.angle_gamma   90.00
#
_symmetry.space_group_name_H-M   'P 1'
#
loop_
_entity.id
_entity.type
_entity.pdbx_description
1 polymer ?
#
loop_
_entity_poly.entity_id
_entity_poly.type
_entity_poly.pdbx_seq_one_letter_code
_entity_poly.pdbx_strand_id
1 'polypeptide(L)'
;MGELVYFQKRDVGALEKYIDLIIDASELVKDVDFEIVSMIVMDNEFDTYSLGGFLGTSSNDLFQGNSGALEQARSLLKEKGKLDDIEAVFTTQFQSNSNLAFYRIKDRVDIDLATEVGLGVVSYKGELMIYSPQVDEDPTDTVYEMVRLKVYFQLIHPESIDENLKESFKKSADLIQSLMLIDSWKHIGILEEIFGY
;
A
#
# COMPACT_ATOMS: atom_id res chain seq x y z
N MET A 1 3.42 -20.78 -23.25
CA MET A 1 4.29 -19.59 -23.26
C MET A 1 3.48 -18.45 -23.84
N GLY A 2 2.67 -17.82 -22.99
CA GLY A 2 1.95 -16.60 -23.35
C GLY A 2 2.69 -15.44 -22.70
N GLU A 3 3.29 -14.58 -23.52
CA GLU A 3 3.62 -13.23 -23.04
C GLU A 3 2.29 -12.58 -22.69
N LEU A 4 2.05 -12.39 -21.39
CA LEU A 4 0.97 -11.54 -20.92
C LEU A 4 1.31 -10.12 -21.36
N VAL A 5 0.58 -9.66 -22.37
CA VAL A 5 0.52 -8.27 -22.83
C VAL A 5 -0.20 -7.44 -21.76
N TYR A 6 0.38 -7.34 -20.57
CA TYR A 6 0.17 -6.18 -19.73
C TYR A 6 1.14 -5.09 -20.22
N PHE A 7 0.88 -3.82 -19.91
CA PHE A 7 1.73 -2.68 -20.27
C PHE A 7 1.52 -2.09 -21.68
N GLN A 8 0.50 -1.24 -21.80
CA GLN A 8 0.64 -0.13 -22.74
C GLN A 8 1.72 0.82 -22.21
N LYS A 9 2.82 0.94 -22.97
CA LYS A 9 4.02 1.77 -22.75
C LYS A 9 3.81 3.24 -22.34
N ARG A 10 2.58 3.76 -22.32
CA ARG A 10 2.31 5.18 -22.02
C ARG A 10 2.00 5.47 -20.55
N ASP A 11 1.41 4.52 -19.81
CA ASP A 11 1.08 4.72 -18.39
C ASP A 11 2.20 4.31 -17.42
N VAL A 12 3.14 3.49 -17.90
CA VAL A 12 4.28 2.97 -17.12
C VAL A 12 5.39 4.01 -16.96
N GLY A 13 5.53 4.96 -17.90
CA GLY A 13 6.70 5.87 -17.92
C GLY A 13 6.89 6.70 -16.65
N ALA A 14 5.81 7.04 -15.93
CA ALA A 14 5.90 7.76 -14.66
C ALA A 14 6.19 6.85 -13.45
N LEU A 15 5.89 5.56 -13.53
CA LEU A 15 6.18 4.59 -12.48
C LEU A 15 7.57 3.95 -12.67
N GLU A 16 8.09 3.87 -13.90
CA GLU A 16 9.43 3.37 -14.23
C GLU A 16 10.55 4.14 -13.52
N LYS A 17 10.32 5.41 -13.17
CA LYS A 17 11.29 6.17 -12.37
C LYS A 17 11.44 5.59 -10.96
N TYR A 18 10.40 4.97 -10.40
CA TYR A 18 10.37 4.52 -9.00
C TYR A 18 10.40 3.01 -8.81
N ILE A 19 9.87 2.23 -9.77
CA ILE A 19 9.84 0.77 -9.68
C ILE A 19 11.15 0.20 -10.24
N ASP A 20 11.76 -0.71 -9.50
CA ASP A 20 12.98 -1.43 -9.88
C ASP A 20 12.67 -2.78 -10.52
N LEU A 21 11.77 -3.55 -9.89
CA LEU A 21 11.41 -4.90 -10.34
C LEU A 21 9.92 -5.15 -10.08
N ILE A 22 9.28 -5.84 -11.02
CA ILE A 22 7.93 -6.39 -10.87
C ILE A 22 8.06 -7.91 -10.84
N ILE A 23 7.48 -8.53 -9.82
CA ILE A 23 7.46 -9.98 -9.63
C ILE A 23 6.02 -10.45 -9.81
N ASP A 24 5.84 -11.41 -10.71
CA ASP A 24 4.61 -12.20 -10.76
C ASP A 24 4.53 -13.05 -9.49
N ALA A 25 3.54 -12.73 -8.66
CA ALA A 25 3.34 -13.33 -7.35
C ALA A 25 2.14 -14.29 -7.32
N SER A 26 1.52 -14.58 -8.47
CA SER A 26 0.30 -15.39 -8.55
C SER A 26 0.47 -16.84 -8.09
N GLU A 27 1.68 -17.38 -8.12
CA GLU A 27 2.00 -18.73 -7.63
C GLU A 27 2.55 -18.73 -6.20
N LEU A 28 2.74 -17.56 -5.57
CA LEU A 28 3.32 -17.48 -4.22
C LEU A 28 2.26 -17.73 -3.14
N VAL A 29 2.67 -18.43 -2.09
CA VAL A 29 1.81 -18.80 -0.97
C VAL A 29 2.11 -17.91 0.24
N LYS A 30 1.09 -17.20 0.73
CA LYS A 30 1.17 -16.39 1.95
C LYS A 30 1.61 -17.26 3.15
N ASP A 31 2.46 -16.70 3.99
CA ASP A 31 3.05 -17.32 5.19
C ASP A 31 3.99 -18.51 4.90
N VAL A 32 4.27 -18.79 3.62
CA VAL A 32 5.27 -19.77 3.15
C VAL A 32 6.36 -19.07 2.36
N ASP A 33 5.99 -18.35 1.29
CA ASP A 33 6.92 -17.68 0.39
C ASP A 33 7.14 -16.21 0.77
N PHE A 34 6.12 -15.57 1.34
CA PHE A 34 6.14 -14.17 1.77
C PHE A 34 5.21 -13.97 2.97
N GLU A 35 5.39 -12.84 3.66
CA GLU A 35 4.53 -12.41 4.76
C GLU A 35 4.02 -10.99 4.50
N ILE A 36 2.77 -10.71 4.85
CA ILE A 36 2.21 -9.36 4.78
C ILE A 36 2.59 -8.59 6.04
N VAL A 37 3.23 -7.43 5.87
CA VAL A 37 3.71 -6.58 6.97
C VAL A 37 2.92 -5.27 7.10
N SER A 38 2.06 -4.95 6.14
CA SER A 38 1.08 -3.86 6.24
C SER A 38 -0.08 -4.26 7.14
N MET A 39 -0.27 -3.50 8.20
CA MET A 39 -1.20 -3.79 9.29
C MET A 39 -2.21 -2.66 9.45
N ILE A 40 -3.48 -3.03 9.59
CA ILE A 40 -4.59 -2.14 9.88
C ILE A 40 -5.01 -2.40 11.33
N VAL A 41 -5.10 -1.32 12.10
CA VAL A 41 -5.64 -1.31 13.45
C VAL A 41 -7.00 -0.64 13.40
N MET A 42 -8.00 -1.27 13.99
CA MET A 42 -9.33 -0.72 14.21
C MET A 42 -9.52 -0.50 15.70
N ASP A 43 -9.82 0.72 16.09
CA ASP A 43 -10.07 1.04 17.49
C ASP A 43 -11.51 0.69 17.93
N ASN A 44 -11.83 0.92 19.20
CA ASN A 44 -13.17 0.67 19.74
C ASN A 44 -14.26 1.62 19.19
N GLU A 45 -13.88 2.72 18.52
CA GLU A 45 -14.79 3.65 17.84
C GLU A 45 -14.98 3.31 16.36
N PHE A 46 -14.36 2.20 15.90
CA PHE A 46 -14.30 1.75 14.52
C PHE A 46 -13.48 2.66 13.58
N ASP A 47 -12.67 3.55 14.15
CA ASP A 47 -11.68 4.30 13.38
C ASP A 47 -10.53 3.37 12.99
N THR A 48 -10.00 3.57 11.78
CA THR A 48 -8.95 2.72 11.22
C THR A 48 -7.64 3.49 11.11
N TYR A 49 -6.54 2.80 11.37
CA TYR A 49 -5.19 3.36 11.40
C TYR A 49 -4.20 2.37 10.78
N SER A 50 -3.14 2.90 10.16
CA SER A 50 -1.91 2.11 10.00
C SER A 50 -1.39 1.75 11.41
N LEU A 51 -0.75 0.59 11.57
CA LEU A 51 -0.19 0.21 12.87
C LEU A 51 0.76 1.28 13.42
N GLY A 52 1.58 1.85 12.56
CA GLY A 52 2.51 2.89 12.93
C GLY A 52 1.80 4.18 13.32
N GLY A 53 0.79 4.59 12.56
CA GLY A 53 -0.07 5.73 12.90
C GLY A 53 -0.73 5.59 14.27
N PHE A 54 -1.28 4.42 14.58
CA PHE A 54 -1.92 4.14 15.87
C PHE A 54 -0.93 4.18 17.04
N LEU A 55 0.27 3.65 16.84
CA LEU A 55 1.31 3.58 17.87
C LEU A 55 2.16 4.86 17.98
N GLY A 56 2.03 5.78 17.03
CA GLY A 56 2.86 6.99 16.93
C GLY A 56 4.33 6.70 16.60
N THR A 57 4.62 5.63 15.85
CA THR A 57 5.97 5.22 15.43
C THR A 57 5.93 4.62 14.02
N SER A 58 7.02 4.60 13.27
CA SER A 58 6.99 3.99 11.93
C SER A 58 6.90 2.46 11.99
N SER A 59 6.00 1.84 11.22
CA SER A 59 5.92 0.39 11.04
C SER A 59 7.19 -0.20 10.42
N ASN A 60 7.95 0.58 9.67
CA ASN A 60 9.24 0.15 9.11
C ASN A 60 10.29 -0.19 10.18
N ASP A 61 10.15 0.36 11.38
CA ASP A 61 11.05 0.09 12.49
C ASP A 61 10.55 -1.08 13.36
N LEU A 62 9.31 -1.53 13.14
CA LEU A 62 8.67 -2.62 13.88
C LEU A 62 8.96 -3.98 13.25
N PHE A 63 9.00 -4.07 11.92
CA PHE A 63 9.14 -5.33 11.19
C PHE A 63 10.51 -5.43 10.51
N GLN A 64 11.57 -5.66 11.30
CA GLN A 64 12.92 -5.87 10.78
C GLN A 64 13.29 -7.35 10.80
N GLY A 65 13.08 -8.04 9.67
CA GLY A 65 13.70 -9.34 9.38
C GLY A 65 13.18 -10.56 10.14
N ASN A 66 12.09 -10.42 10.91
CA ASN A 66 11.49 -11.51 11.68
C ASN A 66 10.13 -11.91 11.11
N SER A 67 9.87 -13.21 11.02
CA SER A 67 8.57 -13.76 10.64
C SER A 67 7.51 -13.57 11.74
N GLY A 68 6.23 -13.57 11.37
CA GLY A 68 5.11 -13.46 12.31
C GLY A 68 4.72 -12.01 12.61
N ALA A 69 4.70 -11.15 11.60
CA ALA A 69 4.38 -9.74 11.65
C ALA A 69 3.05 -9.47 12.39
N LEU A 70 2.00 -10.28 12.16
CA LEU A 70 0.73 -10.08 12.85
C LEU A 70 0.84 -10.34 14.37
N GLU A 71 1.57 -11.39 14.76
CA GLU A 71 1.80 -11.71 16.18
C GLU A 71 2.75 -10.70 16.84
N GLN A 72 3.73 -10.19 16.09
CA GLN A 72 4.59 -9.09 16.52
C GLN A 72 3.77 -7.81 16.75
N ALA A 73 2.85 -7.48 15.84
CA ALA A 73 1.94 -6.34 16.01
C ALA A 73 1.09 -6.47 17.29
N ARG A 74 0.48 -7.65 17.49
CA ARG A 74 -0.33 -7.95 18.70
C ARG A 74 0.50 -7.86 19.98
N SER A 75 1.72 -8.38 19.95
CA SER A 75 2.64 -8.33 21.10
C SER A 75 3.04 -6.89 21.42
N LEU A 76 3.35 -6.10 20.40
CA LEU A 76 3.70 -4.69 20.56
C LEU A 76 2.53 -3.86 21.11
N LEU A 77 1.32 -4.06 20.59
CA LEU A 77 0.11 -3.43 21.11
C LEU A 77 -0.10 -3.76 22.60
N LYS A 78 0.16 -5.02 23.00
CA LYS A 78 0.11 -5.44 24.40
C LYS A 78 1.17 -4.74 25.25
N GLU A 79 2.42 -4.71 24.80
CA GLU A 79 3.54 -4.09 25.51
C GLU A 79 3.34 -2.58 25.71
N LYS A 80 2.70 -1.92 24.73
CA LYS A 80 2.35 -0.50 24.80
C LYS A 80 1.09 -0.22 25.63
N GLY A 81 0.43 -1.26 26.17
CA GLY A 81 -0.81 -1.11 26.94
C GLY A 81 -1.99 -0.63 26.10
N LYS A 82 -2.00 -0.98 24.81
CA LYS A 82 -2.95 -0.51 23.80
C LYS A 82 -3.98 -1.55 23.36
N LEU A 83 -3.92 -2.78 23.88
CA LEU A 83 -4.88 -3.82 23.52
C LEU A 83 -6.32 -3.49 23.91
N ASP A 84 -6.52 -2.81 25.03
CA ASP A 84 -7.86 -2.45 25.50
C ASP A 84 -8.47 -1.28 24.69
N ASP A 85 -7.65 -0.59 23.89
CA ASP A 85 -8.06 0.53 23.02
C ASP A 85 -8.49 0.04 21.62
N ILE A 86 -8.36 -1.25 21.30
CA ILE A 86 -8.60 -1.78 19.95
C ILE A 86 -9.71 -2.82 19.88
N GLU A 87 -10.49 -2.74 18.79
CA GLU A 87 -11.45 -3.78 18.42
C GLU A 87 -10.73 -4.89 17.63
N ALA A 88 -9.84 -4.52 16.70
CA ALA A 88 -9.15 -5.49 15.86
C ALA A 88 -7.79 -5.01 15.35
N VAL A 89 -6.91 -5.98 15.05
CA VAL A 89 -5.69 -5.80 14.27
C VAL A 89 -5.56 -6.93 13.25
N PHE A 90 -5.35 -6.55 11.98
CA PHE A 90 -5.30 -7.48 10.86
C PHE A 90 -4.40 -6.96 9.74
N THR A 91 -3.91 -7.86 8.87
CA THR A 91 -3.11 -7.48 7.70
C THR A 91 -4.01 -6.86 6.62
N THR A 92 -3.46 -6.03 5.73
CA THR A 92 -4.16 -5.65 4.49
C THR A 92 -4.66 -6.89 3.75
N GLN A 93 -5.79 -6.73 3.04
CA GLN A 93 -6.42 -7.86 2.36
C GLN A 93 -5.46 -8.51 1.35
N PHE A 94 -5.58 -9.83 1.23
CA PHE A 94 -4.82 -10.62 0.28
C PHE A 94 -5.72 -11.71 -0.27
N GLN A 95 -5.77 -11.79 -1.59
CA GLN A 95 -6.39 -12.90 -2.30
C GLN A 95 -5.37 -13.44 -3.29
N SER A 96 -5.18 -14.76 -3.27
CA SER A 96 -4.36 -15.43 -4.28
C SER A 96 -5.16 -15.40 -5.58
N ASN A 97 -4.77 -14.54 -6.52
CA ASN A 97 -5.39 -14.45 -7.83
C ASN A 97 -4.34 -14.56 -8.94
N SER A 98 -4.80 -14.73 -10.19
CA SER A 98 -3.95 -14.98 -11.35
C SER A 98 -3.17 -13.76 -11.85
N ASN A 99 -3.36 -12.57 -11.24
CA ASN A 99 -2.76 -11.30 -11.67
C ASN A 99 -2.10 -10.52 -10.52
N LEU A 100 -1.60 -11.22 -9.51
CA LEU A 100 -0.97 -10.59 -8.36
C LEU A 100 0.46 -10.20 -8.70
N ALA A 101 0.79 -8.92 -8.54
CA ALA A 101 2.13 -8.39 -8.74
C ALA A 101 2.73 -7.83 -7.43
N PHE A 102 4.00 -8.15 -7.18
CA PHE A 102 4.81 -7.49 -6.16
C PHE A 102 5.75 -6.49 -6.84
N TYR A 103 5.75 -5.26 -6.35
CA TYR A 103 6.54 -4.14 -6.83
C TYR A 103 7.68 -3.86 -5.87
N ARG A 104 8.90 -4.17 -6.30
CA ARG A 104 10.10 -3.65 -5.64
C ARG A 104 10.34 -2.24 -6.14
N ILE A 105 10.39 -1.29 -5.22
CA ILE A 105 10.68 0.10 -5.51
C ILE A 105 12.17 0.40 -5.29
N LYS A 106 12.68 1.46 -5.91
CA LYS A 106 14.09 1.88 -5.80
C LYS A 106 14.42 2.52 -4.45
N ASP A 107 13.42 3.10 -3.80
CA ASP A 107 13.53 3.76 -2.51
C ASP A 107 13.12 2.84 -1.34
N ARG A 108 13.15 3.36 -0.11
CA ARG A 108 12.61 2.64 1.06
C ARG A 108 11.09 2.67 0.98
N VAL A 109 10.44 1.50 1.06
CA VAL A 109 8.97 1.41 1.19
C VAL A 109 8.56 2.02 2.52
N ASP A 110 7.73 3.05 2.51
CA ASP A 110 6.95 3.48 3.67
C ASP A 110 5.72 2.56 3.84
N ILE A 111 5.72 1.76 4.91
CA ILE A 111 4.66 0.76 5.17
C ILE A 111 3.35 1.43 5.57
N ASP A 112 3.43 2.46 6.39
CA ASP A 112 2.25 3.12 6.95
C ASP A 112 1.52 3.87 5.84
N LEU A 113 2.25 4.65 5.05
CA LEU A 113 1.68 5.37 3.92
C LEU A 113 1.10 4.41 2.86
N ALA A 114 1.80 3.31 2.54
CA ALA A 114 1.29 2.32 1.60
C ALA A 114 -0.05 1.75 2.10
N THR A 115 -0.11 1.41 3.38
CA THR A 115 -1.34 0.93 4.02
C THR A 115 -2.46 1.97 3.96
N GLU A 116 -2.14 3.23 4.26
CA GLU A 116 -3.10 4.34 4.29
C GLU A 116 -3.73 4.60 2.92
N VAL A 117 -2.95 4.55 1.84
CA VAL A 117 -3.44 4.73 0.47
C VAL A 117 -4.06 3.47 -0.14
N GLY A 118 -4.25 2.41 0.65
CA GLY A 118 -4.93 1.19 0.23
C GLY A 118 -4.06 0.20 -0.55
N LEU A 119 -2.74 0.32 -0.46
CA LEU A 119 -1.78 -0.69 -0.91
C LEU A 119 -1.44 -1.62 0.26
N GLY A 120 -0.90 -2.80 -0.06
CA GLY A 120 -0.29 -3.69 0.91
C GLY A 120 1.22 -3.74 0.75
N VAL A 121 1.90 -4.21 1.78
CA VAL A 121 3.35 -4.43 1.80
C VAL A 121 3.64 -5.84 2.27
N VAL A 122 4.52 -6.51 1.55
CA VAL A 122 5.00 -7.85 1.86
C VAL A 122 6.50 -7.85 2.13
N SER A 123 6.94 -8.77 2.99
CA SER A 123 8.32 -9.22 3.08
C SER A 123 8.47 -10.47 2.23
N TYR A 124 9.18 -10.36 1.11
CA TYR A 124 9.49 -11.47 0.20
C TYR A 124 11.00 -11.58 0.06
N LYS A 125 11.55 -12.75 0.42
CA LYS A 125 13.01 -13.00 0.44
C LYS A 125 13.81 -11.95 1.24
N GLY A 126 13.20 -11.40 2.28
CA GLY A 126 13.81 -10.37 3.15
C GLY A 126 13.76 -8.95 2.58
N GLU A 127 13.14 -8.75 1.42
CA GLU A 127 12.91 -7.42 0.82
C GLU A 127 11.46 -6.99 1.02
N LEU A 128 11.24 -5.71 1.31
CA LEU A 128 9.90 -5.12 1.34
C LEU A 128 9.44 -4.78 -0.08
N MET A 129 8.25 -5.23 -0.43
CA MET A 129 7.63 -4.97 -1.74
C MET A 129 6.19 -4.55 -1.57
N ILE A 130 5.71 -3.71 -2.48
CA ILE A 130 4.34 -3.22 -2.50
C ILE A 130 3.48 -4.18 -3.33
N TYR A 131 2.24 -4.39 -2.94
CA TYR A 131 1.22 -5.04 -3.77
C TYR A 131 -0.09 -4.27 -3.68
N SER A 132 -0.97 -4.41 -4.67
CA SER A 132 -2.33 -3.88 -4.56
C SER A 132 -3.26 -5.00 -4.12
N PRO A 133 -4.00 -4.85 -3.01
CA PRO A 133 -5.11 -5.73 -2.70
C PRO A 133 -6.13 -5.67 -3.83
N GLN A 134 -6.27 -6.78 -4.56
CA GLN A 134 -7.32 -6.97 -5.56
C GLN A 134 -8.40 -7.86 -4.96
N VAL A 135 -9.66 -7.55 -5.26
CA VAL A 135 -10.82 -8.28 -4.74
C VAL A 135 -11.36 -9.24 -5.81
N ASP A 136 -11.19 -8.92 -7.11
CA ASP A 136 -11.67 -9.72 -8.23
C ASP A 136 -10.75 -9.61 -9.47
N GLU A 137 -11.04 -10.35 -10.55
CA GLU A 137 -10.38 -10.19 -11.85
C GLU A 137 -11.06 -9.10 -12.72
N ASP A 138 -11.51 -8.00 -12.11
CA ASP A 138 -12.12 -6.87 -12.83
C ASP A 138 -11.02 -6.00 -13.48
N PRO A 139 -11.09 -5.68 -14.79
CA PRO A 139 -10.17 -4.72 -15.42
C PRO A 139 -10.04 -3.37 -14.69
N THR A 140 -11.07 -2.98 -13.94
CA THR A 140 -11.09 -1.77 -13.11
C THR A 140 -10.07 -1.86 -11.96
N ASP A 141 -9.78 -3.06 -11.45
CA ASP A 141 -8.80 -3.27 -10.37
C ASP A 141 -7.38 -2.89 -10.82
N THR A 142 -7.03 -3.14 -12.09
CA THR A 142 -5.75 -2.68 -12.66
C THR A 142 -5.66 -1.15 -12.67
N VAL A 143 -6.76 -0.45 -13.00
CA VAL A 143 -6.78 1.02 -13.01
C VAL A 143 -6.63 1.55 -11.59
N TYR A 144 -7.34 0.97 -10.62
CA TYR A 144 -7.27 1.37 -9.22
C TYR A 144 -5.89 1.13 -8.62
N GLU A 145 -5.28 0.00 -8.94
CA GLU A 145 -3.89 -0.29 -8.60
C GLU A 145 -2.92 0.77 -9.13
N MET A 146 -3.05 1.16 -10.40
CA MET A 146 -2.21 2.22 -10.97
C MET A 146 -2.44 3.57 -10.29
N VAL A 147 -3.68 3.92 -9.97
CA VAL A 147 -3.99 5.17 -9.26
C VAL A 147 -3.37 5.16 -7.86
N ARG A 148 -3.54 4.07 -7.10
CA ARG A 148 -2.96 3.94 -5.75
C ARG A 148 -1.44 4.02 -5.76
N LEU A 149 -0.78 3.34 -6.70
CA LEU A 149 0.68 3.42 -6.87
C LEU A 149 1.12 4.85 -7.21
N LYS A 150 0.46 5.53 -8.14
CA LYS A 150 0.80 6.92 -8.48
C LYS A 150 0.59 7.85 -7.29
N VAL A 151 -0.50 7.70 -6.55
CA VAL A 151 -0.77 8.47 -5.32
C VAL A 151 0.35 8.23 -4.30
N TYR A 152 0.69 6.98 -4.05
CA TYR A 152 1.78 6.61 -3.14
C TYR A 152 3.09 7.31 -3.51
N PHE A 153 3.53 7.15 -4.77
CA PHE A 153 4.76 7.76 -5.25
C PHE A 153 4.73 9.28 -5.23
N GLN A 154 3.59 9.89 -5.54
CA GLN A 154 3.44 11.34 -5.48
C GLN A 154 3.57 11.87 -4.04
N LEU A 155 3.06 11.13 -3.05
CA LEU A 155 3.13 11.51 -1.64
C LEU A 155 4.54 11.36 -1.06
N ILE A 156 5.32 10.35 -1.49
CA ILE A 156 6.73 10.22 -1.06
C ILE A 156 7.71 11.08 -1.87
N HIS A 157 7.31 11.56 -3.06
CA HIS A 157 8.10 12.47 -3.91
C HIS A 157 7.28 13.71 -4.31
N PRO A 158 6.93 14.58 -3.35
CA PRO A 158 6.10 15.77 -3.61
C PRO A 158 6.71 16.73 -4.64
N GLU A 159 8.02 16.71 -4.81
CA GLU A 159 8.75 17.53 -5.78
C GLU A 159 8.63 17.05 -7.24
N SER A 160 8.20 15.80 -7.47
CA SER A 160 8.20 15.17 -8.79
C SER A 160 6.78 14.91 -9.30
N ILE A 161 6.12 16.00 -9.69
CA ILE A 161 4.71 15.99 -10.13
C ILE A 161 4.47 14.99 -11.27
N ASP A 162 3.56 14.04 -11.03
CA ASP A 162 2.94 13.23 -12.08
C ASP A 162 1.79 14.01 -12.71
N GLU A 163 2.03 14.57 -13.89
CA GLU A 163 1.04 15.40 -14.61
C GLU A 163 -0.25 14.61 -14.94
N ASN A 164 -0.16 13.30 -15.21
CA ASN A 164 -1.33 12.49 -15.49
C ASN A 164 -2.18 12.28 -14.23
N LEU A 165 -1.54 12.06 -13.08
CA LEU A 165 -2.23 12.00 -11.79
C LEU A 165 -2.85 13.35 -11.46
N LYS A 166 -2.12 14.46 -11.63
CA LYS A 166 -2.63 15.82 -11.42
C LYS A 166 -3.87 16.13 -12.26
N GLU A 167 -3.84 15.79 -13.56
CA GLU A 167 -4.99 15.95 -14.44
C GLU A 167 -6.18 15.08 -14.02
N SER A 168 -5.92 13.86 -13.55
CA SER A 168 -6.95 12.95 -13.04
C SER A 168 -7.55 13.47 -11.74
N PHE A 169 -6.71 13.99 -10.84
CA PHE A 169 -7.12 14.58 -9.57
C PHE A 169 -8.08 15.75 -9.78
N LYS A 170 -7.77 16.66 -10.71
CA LYS A 170 -8.66 17.77 -11.06
C LYS A 170 -10.07 17.32 -11.49
N LYS A 171 -10.20 16.15 -12.11
CA LYS A 171 -11.47 15.64 -12.65
C LYS A 171 -12.18 14.69 -11.70
N SER A 172 -11.45 14.04 -10.81
CA SER A 172 -11.90 12.84 -10.11
C SER A 172 -11.27 12.68 -8.72
N ALA A 173 -11.03 13.79 -8.00
CA ALA A 173 -10.50 13.77 -6.63
C ALA A 173 -11.32 12.85 -5.70
N ASP A 174 -12.65 12.90 -5.78
CA ASP A 174 -13.54 12.04 -4.98
C ASP A 174 -13.30 10.54 -5.23
N LEU A 175 -13.04 10.15 -6.48
CA LEU A 175 -12.71 8.77 -6.81
C LEU A 175 -11.37 8.38 -6.23
N ILE A 176 -10.34 9.22 -6.40
CA ILE A 176 -9.01 8.99 -5.82
C ILE A 176 -9.09 8.85 -4.30
N GLN A 177 -9.89 9.71 -3.65
CA GLN A 177 -10.14 9.65 -2.22
C GLN A 177 -10.80 8.34 -1.81
N SER A 178 -11.80 7.88 -2.57
CA SER A 178 -12.52 6.62 -2.28
C SER A 178 -11.65 5.37 -2.42
N LEU A 179 -10.50 5.47 -3.10
CA LEU A 179 -9.55 4.37 -3.26
C LEU A 179 -8.55 4.25 -2.10
N MET A 180 -8.42 5.30 -1.28
CA MET A 180 -7.59 5.30 -0.07
C MET A 180 -8.32 4.58 1.06
N LEU A 181 -7.56 3.96 1.95
CA LEU A 181 -8.11 3.11 3.00
C LEU A 181 -8.25 3.86 4.33
N ILE A 182 -7.30 4.73 4.65
CA ILE A 182 -7.17 5.38 5.96
C ILE A 182 -6.82 6.85 5.76
N ASP A 183 -7.34 7.73 6.63
CA ASP A 183 -7.03 9.16 6.64
C ASP A 183 -7.11 9.84 5.24
N SER A 184 -8.05 9.41 4.40
CA SER A 184 -8.11 9.84 2.99
C SER A 184 -8.16 11.36 2.83
N TRP A 185 -8.88 12.06 3.71
CA TRP A 185 -8.94 13.53 3.74
C TRP A 185 -7.58 14.20 3.93
N LYS A 186 -6.72 13.65 4.80
CA LYS A 186 -5.36 14.17 5.04
C LYS A 186 -4.52 14.03 3.77
N HIS A 187 -4.56 12.87 3.12
CA HIS A 187 -3.80 12.64 1.89
C HIS A 187 -4.32 13.48 0.72
N ILE A 188 -5.63 13.68 0.61
CA ILE A 188 -6.22 14.60 -0.37
C ILE A 188 -5.73 16.03 -0.14
N GLY A 189 -5.72 16.53 1.10
CA GLY A 189 -5.20 17.87 1.40
C GLY A 189 -3.72 18.02 1.02
N ILE A 190 -2.89 17.00 1.28
CA ILE A 190 -1.49 17.00 0.85
C ILE A 190 -1.38 17.01 -0.68
N LEU A 191 -2.21 16.24 -1.40
CA LEU A 191 -2.22 16.24 -2.87
C LEU A 191 -2.69 17.59 -3.43
N GLU A 192 -3.64 18.27 -2.80
CA GLU A 192 -4.05 19.64 -3.16
C GLU A 192 -2.87 20.61 -3.05
N GLU A 193 -2.13 20.56 -1.95
CA GLU A 193 -0.92 21.38 -1.76
C GLU A 193 0.16 21.09 -2.81
N ILE A 194 0.45 19.81 -3.06
CA ILE A 194 1.43 19.36 -4.07
C ILE A 194 1.03 19.84 -5.47
N PHE A 195 -0.25 19.74 -5.83
CA PHE A 195 -0.73 20.09 -7.17
C PHE A 195 -1.06 21.58 -7.34
N GLY A 196 -1.18 22.33 -6.24
CA GLY A 196 -1.48 23.76 -6.21
C GLY A 196 -2.97 24.06 -6.43
N TYR A 197 -3.86 23.32 -5.77
CA TYR A 197 -5.31 23.55 -5.77
C TYR A 197 -5.79 24.31 -4.53
#